data_AF-A0A9X2HMA7-F1
#
_entry.id   AF-A0A9X2HMA7-F1
#
_cell.length_a   1.000
_cell.length_b   1.000
_cell.length_c   1.000
_cell.angle_alpha   90.00
_cell.angle_beta   90.00
_cell.angle_gamma   90.00
#
_symmetry.space_group_name_H-M   'P 1'
#
loop_
_entity.id
_entity.type
_entity.pdbx_description
1 polymer ?
#
loop_
_entity_poly.entity_id
_entity_poly.type
_entity_poly.pdbx_seq_one_letter_code
_entity_poly.pdbx_strand_id
1 'polypeptide(L)'
;MRLGLAMLIAGALASGTSVQGQPRNGIIPARAPVPAFECKAYVVYDRDMVLPGYLIPTRAGKKTCVPFTSSRFQPPKDYRGADYYVDEFTDVKLRAQWQACKRDKVCHDRVFAQVMKRHPPNREYNYTDKHGRFLLGKIEERGGATDLSQVRRPGFFARAPYNEPIAASDPDTYIVEFTVPVEPYERIHRKMSGDIRIRGWYIRGKGVADGKGGTKRGLIIHSGGGGDRTVAVDDPVDVSYVVDPKTGITIPNDDWPNATTGFQGQRKWRATWREWHAAGFDVLALDRRGIGISGGFSDTNTLQQGSDLLDAVEQLRTGKGMRVLTPDGRLTLGNAAVAALRGDAPAPLPVIFSGSSRGTMASGFAMAANFDKFCSYDLPKIACRPARRDPTIVGAILTAEYSSGAGYLPLETAPKDDGRGPGRDRSLFIGGLEIEHNIVFFPSSAILASMDKWPSAFFARGLWCYADSLEGSMDAYARIRGPKELVVVRGPHAFSSFPEEERKRVSDRMIAYGRAVVLGQKEVEGGRPWRDMKELVATTSDVWEPSTKPTVVP
;
A
#
# COMPACT_ATOMS: atom_id res chain seq x y z
N MET A 1 -40.67 65.12 42.87
CA MET A 1 -40.61 66.35 42.06
C MET A 1 -39.24 66.37 41.36
N ARG A 2 -39.25 66.39 40.03
CA ARG A 2 -38.20 66.80 39.07
C ARG A 2 -36.71 66.54 39.37
N LEU A 3 -36.07 65.93 38.35
CA LEU A 3 -34.69 66.07 37.84
C LEU A 3 -33.55 65.74 38.83
N GLY A 4 -32.50 65.02 38.48
CA GLY A 4 -31.97 64.50 37.23
C GLY A 4 -30.49 64.21 37.49
N LEU A 5 -29.90 63.13 36.93
CA LEU A 5 -28.45 63.00 36.95
C LEU A 5 -27.92 62.15 35.78
N ALA A 6 -27.18 62.87 34.93
CA ALA A 6 -26.10 62.50 34.03
C ALA A 6 -25.85 61.01 33.70
N MET A 7 -26.06 60.67 32.43
CA MET A 7 -25.35 59.59 31.75
C MET A 7 -23.86 59.93 31.65
N LEU A 8 -23.01 59.08 32.24
CA LEU A 8 -21.59 59.00 31.94
C LEU A 8 -21.37 57.92 30.89
N ILE A 9 -21.03 58.35 29.68
CA ILE A 9 -20.57 57.49 28.59
C ILE A 9 -19.11 57.13 28.87
N ALA A 10 -18.87 55.92 29.37
CA ALA A 10 -17.53 55.33 29.40
C ALA A 10 -17.31 54.58 28.08
N GLY A 11 -16.62 55.25 27.14
CA GLY A 11 -16.10 54.62 25.92
C GLY A 11 -14.99 53.65 26.28
N ALA A 12 -15.29 52.35 26.26
CA ALA A 12 -14.30 51.29 26.30
C ALA A 12 -13.65 51.20 24.91
N LEU A 13 -12.44 51.76 24.79
CA LEU A 13 -11.56 51.56 23.64
C LEU A 13 -11.22 50.07 23.55
N ALA A 14 -11.81 49.40 22.57
CA ALA A 14 -11.43 48.06 22.13
C ALA A 14 -9.99 48.10 21.61
N SER A 15 -9.05 47.80 22.50
CA SER A 15 -7.68 47.47 22.13
C SER A 15 -7.72 46.08 21.49
N GLY A 16 -7.78 46.09 20.15
CA GLY A 16 -7.58 44.91 19.32
C GLY A 16 -6.22 44.31 19.63
N THR A 17 -6.21 43.31 20.51
CA THR A 17 -5.10 42.37 20.61
C THR A 17 -5.18 41.50 19.38
N SER A 18 -4.49 41.94 18.33
CA SER A 18 -4.03 41.08 17.26
C SER A 18 -3.33 39.88 17.90
N VAL A 19 -4.03 38.75 17.95
CA VAL A 19 -3.40 37.45 18.17
C VAL A 19 -2.49 37.27 16.96
N GLN A 20 -1.25 37.74 17.10
CA GLN A 20 -0.15 37.36 16.24
C GLN A 20 -0.11 35.85 16.29
N GLY A 21 -0.56 35.22 15.21
CA GLY A 21 -0.37 33.80 14.99
C GLY A 21 1.10 33.52 15.17
N GLN A 22 1.44 32.78 16.21
CA GLN A 22 2.77 32.22 16.32
C GLN A 22 3.05 31.46 15.01
N PRO A 23 4.19 31.71 14.35
CA PRO A 23 4.60 30.87 13.25
C PRO A 23 4.65 29.44 13.80
N ARG A 24 3.86 28.54 13.20
CA ARG A 24 4.09 27.11 13.38
C ARG A 24 5.53 26.90 12.93
N ASN A 25 6.44 26.70 13.87
CA ASN A 25 7.76 26.11 13.64
C ASN A 25 7.56 24.66 13.19
N GLY A 26 6.94 24.49 12.02
CA GLY A 26 6.83 23.24 11.30
C GLY A 26 8.08 23.10 10.46
N ILE A 27 9.21 22.80 11.11
CA ILE A 27 10.33 22.21 10.39
C ILE A 27 9.81 20.85 9.94
N ILE A 28 9.39 20.76 8.69
CA ILE A 28 9.25 19.48 8.00
C ILE A 28 10.63 18.82 8.16
N PRO A 29 10.73 17.60 8.72
CA PRO A 29 12.01 16.93 8.85
C PRO A 29 12.70 16.98 7.51
N ALA A 30 13.86 17.65 7.45
CA ALA A 30 14.61 17.74 6.21
C ALA A 30 14.91 16.31 5.77
N ARG A 31 14.47 15.96 4.55
CA ARG A 31 14.80 14.68 3.92
C ARG A 31 16.31 14.46 4.06
N ALA A 32 16.69 13.25 4.46
CA ALA A 32 18.10 12.92 4.61
C ALA A 32 18.90 13.22 3.33
N PRO A 33 20.18 13.60 3.44
CA PRO A 33 21.00 13.96 2.29
C PRO A 33 21.06 12.86 1.23
N VAL A 34 21.21 13.29 -0.02
CA VAL A 34 21.46 12.44 -1.19
C VAL A 34 22.83 12.82 -1.74
N PRO A 35 23.90 12.09 -1.38
CA PRO A 35 25.22 12.30 -1.94
C PRO A 35 25.25 12.11 -3.46
N ALA A 36 26.31 12.60 -4.11
CA ALA A 36 26.50 12.36 -5.54
C ALA A 36 26.64 10.85 -5.82
N PHE A 37 26.00 10.37 -6.88
CA PHE A 37 26.09 8.98 -7.29
C PHE A 37 27.51 8.65 -7.77
N GLU A 38 27.98 7.44 -7.48
CA GLU A 38 29.41 7.08 -7.63
C GLU A 38 29.66 6.13 -8.80
N CYS A 39 28.61 5.44 -9.26
CA CYS A 39 28.72 4.41 -10.28
C CYS A 39 27.39 4.20 -11.01
N LYS A 40 27.41 3.33 -12.02
CA LYS A 40 26.22 2.82 -12.70
C LYS A 40 26.32 1.30 -12.81
N ALA A 41 25.19 0.61 -12.69
CA ALA A 41 25.11 -0.83 -12.87
C ALA A 41 23.83 -1.22 -13.60
N TYR A 42 23.92 -2.28 -14.39
CA TYR A 42 22.78 -2.84 -15.10
C TYR A 42 21.99 -3.77 -14.18
N VAL A 43 20.67 -3.55 -14.09
CA VAL A 43 19.71 -4.40 -13.38
C VAL A 43 18.84 -5.13 -14.39
N VAL A 44 18.51 -6.38 -14.09
CA VAL A 44 17.89 -7.27 -15.09
C VAL A 44 16.39 -7.42 -14.86
N TYR A 45 15.95 -8.36 -14.03
CA TYR A 45 14.52 -8.61 -13.86
C TYR A 45 13.76 -7.35 -13.40
N ASP A 46 12.56 -7.20 -13.97
CA ASP A 46 11.61 -6.10 -13.76
C ASP A 46 11.97 -4.75 -14.38
N ARG A 47 13.27 -4.46 -14.58
CA ARG A 47 13.75 -3.13 -15.03
C ARG A 47 14.51 -3.14 -16.34
N ASP A 48 15.42 -4.08 -16.54
CA ASP A 48 16.21 -4.23 -17.77
C ASP A 48 16.85 -2.90 -18.21
N MET A 49 17.66 -2.29 -17.33
CA MET A 49 18.26 -0.98 -17.59
C MET A 49 19.49 -0.71 -16.72
N VAL A 50 20.28 0.27 -17.13
CA VAL A 50 21.39 0.81 -16.34
C VAL A 50 20.86 1.87 -15.38
N LEU A 51 21.16 1.71 -14.08
CA LEU A 51 20.75 2.61 -13.02
C LEU A 51 21.96 3.26 -12.33
N PRO A 52 21.79 4.44 -11.71
CA PRO A 52 22.79 5.00 -10.81
C PRO A 52 22.97 4.13 -9.57
N GLY A 53 24.12 4.26 -8.92
CA GLY A 53 24.45 3.49 -7.73
C GLY A 53 25.51 4.14 -6.84
N TYR A 54 25.73 3.51 -5.68
CA TYR A 54 26.84 3.80 -4.77
C TYR A 54 27.84 2.64 -4.74
N LEU A 55 29.11 2.95 -4.49
CA LEU A 55 30.14 1.95 -4.27
C LEU A 55 30.09 1.49 -2.81
N ILE A 56 29.65 0.24 -2.62
CA ILE A 56 29.54 -0.42 -1.33
C ILE A 56 30.45 -1.66 -1.33
N PRO A 57 31.20 -1.93 -0.23
CA PRO A 57 31.94 -3.18 -0.09
C PRO A 57 30.99 -4.39 -0.07
N THR A 58 31.31 -5.43 -0.84
CA THR A 58 30.58 -6.70 -0.86
C THR A 58 31.55 -7.87 -0.93
N ARG A 59 31.05 -9.11 -0.87
CA ARG A 59 31.83 -10.33 -1.13
C ARG A 59 32.40 -10.38 -2.55
N ALA A 60 31.78 -9.69 -3.51
CA ALA A 60 32.28 -9.60 -4.88
C ALA A 60 33.48 -8.64 -5.01
N GLY A 61 33.62 -7.67 -4.11
CA GLY A 61 34.76 -6.73 -4.12
C GLY A 61 34.56 -5.49 -3.24
N LYS A 62 35.67 -4.79 -2.96
CA LYS A 62 35.70 -3.58 -2.10
C LYS A 62 34.92 -2.40 -2.66
N LYS A 63 34.73 -2.36 -3.98
CA LYS A 63 34.00 -1.30 -4.71
C LYS A 63 32.95 -1.94 -5.62
N THR A 64 31.85 -2.40 -5.02
CA THR A 64 30.73 -2.96 -5.80
C THR A 64 29.67 -1.89 -5.99
N CYS A 65 29.24 -1.67 -7.23
CA CYS A 65 28.16 -0.75 -7.53
C CYS A 65 26.82 -1.38 -7.12
N VAL A 66 26.13 -0.76 -6.16
CA VAL A 66 24.78 -1.16 -5.73
C VAL A 66 23.77 -0.17 -6.34
N PRO A 67 22.99 -0.59 -7.35
CA PRO A 67 22.09 0.29 -8.08
C PRO A 67 20.79 0.59 -7.33
N PHE A 68 20.18 1.74 -7.63
CA PHE A 68 18.89 2.17 -7.12
C PHE A 68 18.16 3.06 -8.13
N THR A 69 16.84 3.21 -7.99
CA THR A 69 16.08 4.24 -8.72
C THR A 69 16.19 5.60 -8.03
N SER A 70 16.45 6.67 -8.80
CA SER A 70 16.52 8.05 -8.32
C SER A 70 15.34 8.91 -8.80
N SER A 71 15.04 10.04 -8.14
CA SER A 71 13.95 10.94 -8.51
C SER A 71 14.20 11.68 -9.82
N ARG A 72 13.20 11.65 -10.70
CA ARG A 72 13.15 12.47 -11.92
C ARG A 72 13.05 13.96 -11.63
N PHE A 73 12.13 14.34 -10.74
CA PHE A 73 11.83 15.72 -10.45
C PHE A 73 12.74 16.24 -9.33
N GLN A 74 13.24 17.45 -9.50
CA GLN A 74 14.04 18.15 -8.49
C GLN A 74 13.43 19.53 -8.29
N PRO A 75 13.41 20.04 -7.04
CA PRO A 75 12.96 21.40 -6.81
C PRO A 75 13.82 22.38 -7.61
N PRO A 76 13.22 23.33 -8.34
CA PRO A 76 13.95 24.44 -8.94
C PRO A 76 14.82 25.16 -7.89
N LYS A 77 16.00 25.66 -8.28
CA LYS A 77 16.94 26.34 -7.37
C LYS A 77 16.31 27.53 -6.64
N ASP A 78 15.35 28.17 -7.29
CA ASP A 78 14.62 29.35 -6.83
C ASP A 78 13.21 29.01 -6.33
N TYR A 79 12.88 27.73 -6.13
CA TYR A 79 11.58 27.32 -5.62
C TYR A 79 11.27 28.00 -4.29
N ARG A 80 10.13 28.70 -4.23
CA ARG A 80 9.71 29.52 -3.08
C ARG A 80 8.63 28.87 -2.21
N GLY A 81 8.05 27.75 -2.65
CA GLY A 81 7.06 27.03 -1.85
C GLY A 81 7.69 26.32 -0.67
N ALA A 82 6.85 25.81 0.23
CA ALA A 82 7.31 25.17 1.46
C ALA A 82 7.84 23.76 1.20
N ASP A 83 7.18 23.01 0.32
CA ASP A 83 7.48 21.62 0.04
C ASP A 83 7.17 21.30 -1.41
N TYR A 84 8.19 21.32 -2.27
CA TYR A 84 8.03 21.12 -3.72
C TYR A 84 7.24 19.85 -4.07
N TYR A 85 7.53 18.74 -3.41
CA TYR A 85 6.91 17.45 -3.74
C TYR A 85 5.46 17.38 -3.27
N VAL A 86 5.08 18.15 -2.24
CA VAL A 86 3.69 18.28 -1.81
C VAL A 86 2.92 19.31 -2.62
N ASP A 87 3.49 20.49 -2.78
CA ASP A 87 2.83 21.66 -3.36
C ASP A 87 2.63 21.54 -4.88
N GLU A 88 3.57 20.93 -5.61
CA GLU A 88 3.54 20.86 -7.09
C GLU A 88 2.81 19.64 -7.64
N PHE A 89 2.56 18.62 -6.81
CA PHE A 89 1.97 17.34 -7.24
C PHE A 89 0.60 17.07 -6.61
N THR A 90 -0.15 18.14 -6.31
CA THR A 90 -1.53 18.06 -5.79
C THR A 90 -2.52 17.61 -6.88
N ASP A 91 -3.63 16.96 -6.49
CA ASP A 91 -4.69 16.52 -7.41
C ASP A 91 -5.21 17.68 -8.28
N VAL A 92 -5.33 18.89 -7.71
CA VAL A 92 -5.75 20.10 -8.46
C VAL A 92 -4.76 20.42 -9.59
N LYS A 93 -3.45 20.36 -9.32
CA LYS A 93 -2.43 20.60 -10.34
C LYS A 93 -2.38 19.48 -11.37
N LEU A 94 -2.48 18.22 -10.96
CA LEU A 94 -2.50 17.07 -11.88
C LEU A 94 -3.72 17.10 -12.82
N ARG A 95 -4.90 17.44 -12.29
CA ARG A 95 -6.11 17.70 -13.07
C ARG A 95 -5.94 18.86 -14.06
N ALA A 96 -5.30 19.96 -13.64
CA ALA A 96 -5.02 21.10 -14.51
C ALA A 96 -4.03 20.74 -15.64
N GLN A 97 -3.00 19.94 -15.33
CA GLN A 97 -2.05 19.41 -16.34
C GLN A 97 -2.78 18.55 -17.38
N TRP A 98 -3.70 17.68 -16.96
CA TRP A 98 -4.53 16.92 -17.88
C TRP A 98 -5.39 17.82 -18.78
N GLN A 99 -6.06 18.82 -18.21
CA GLN A 99 -6.85 19.77 -19.01
C GLN A 99 -6.02 20.55 -20.03
N ALA A 100 -4.77 20.88 -19.69
CA ALA A 100 -3.84 21.45 -20.65
C ALA A 100 -3.46 20.45 -21.75
N CYS A 101 -3.18 19.20 -21.38
CA CYS A 101 -2.89 18.11 -22.32
C CYS A 101 -4.02 17.86 -23.30
N LYS A 102 -5.30 17.93 -22.88
CA LYS A 102 -6.46 17.80 -23.79
C LYS A 102 -6.50 18.84 -24.92
N ARG A 103 -5.89 20.01 -24.72
CA ARG A 103 -5.80 21.07 -25.73
C ARG A 103 -4.63 20.88 -26.70
N ASP A 104 -3.69 19.99 -26.37
CA ASP A 104 -2.58 19.60 -27.24
C ASP A 104 -2.86 18.21 -27.80
N LYS A 105 -3.15 18.12 -29.10
CA LYS A 105 -3.48 16.86 -29.77
C LYS A 105 -2.40 15.79 -29.57
N VAL A 106 -1.11 16.15 -29.62
CA VAL A 106 -0.02 15.19 -29.48
C VAL A 106 0.07 14.65 -28.06
N CYS A 107 -0.12 15.51 -27.07
CA CYS A 107 -0.20 15.10 -25.68
C CYS A 107 -1.41 14.21 -25.43
N HIS A 108 -2.59 14.66 -25.84
CA HIS A 108 -3.85 13.98 -25.63
C HIS A 108 -3.84 12.57 -26.24
N ASP A 109 -3.47 12.43 -27.51
CA ASP A 109 -3.48 11.13 -28.19
C ASP A 109 -2.56 10.11 -27.50
N ARG A 110 -1.38 10.55 -27.03
CA ARG A 110 -0.41 9.70 -26.35
C ARG A 110 -0.92 9.20 -24.99
N VAL A 111 -1.52 10.08 -24.20
CA VAL A 111 -1.89 9.77 -22.81
C VAL A 111 -3.30 9.20 -22.71
N PHE A 112 -4.25 9.67 -23.52
CA PHE A 112 -5.64 9.21 -23.48
C PHE A 112 -5.78 7.71 -23.76
N ALA A 113 -4.98 7.17 -24.69
CA ALA A 113 -4.94 5.73 -24.93
C ALA A 113 -4.61 4.92 -23.66
N GLN A 114 -3.74 5.45 -22.80
CA GLN A 114 -3.37 4.81 -21.53
C GLN A 114 -4.48 4.95 -20.48
N VAL A 115 -5.12 6.13 -20.39
CA VAL A 115 -6.30 6.37 -19.54
C VAL A 115 -7.39 5.36 -19.87
N MET A 116 -7.73 5.21 -21.15
CA MET A 116 -8.76 4.28 -21.62
C MET A 116 -8.39 2.80 -21.40
N LYS A 117 -7.10 2.43 -21.45
CA LYS A 117 -6.66 1.06 -21.17
C LYS A 117 -6.95 0.61 -19.73
N ARG A 118 -7.18 1.56 -18.81
CA ARG A 118 -7.51 1.30 -17.40
C ARG A 118 -8.98 1.58 -17.08
N HIS A 119 -9.81 1.79 -18.11
CA HIS A 119 -11.24 1.97 -17.97
C HIS A 119 -11.90 0.67 -17.45
N PRO A 120 -12.77 0.75 -16.42
CA PRO A 120 -13.54 -0.41 -15.95
C PRO A 120 -14.51 -1.00 -17.01
N PRO A 121 -14.95 -2.26 -16.89
CA PRO A 121 -14.74 -3.15 -15.76
C PRO A 121 -13.30 -3.70 -15.70
N ASN A 122 -12.88 -4.13 -14.51
CA ASN A 122 -11.59 -4.83 -14.40
C ASN A 122 -11.62 -6.19 -15.10
N ARG A 123 -10.45 -6.71 -15.48
CA ARG A 123 -10.30 -7.95 -16.26
C ARG A 123 -11.03 -9.15 -15.64
N GLU A 124 -11.02 -9.27 -14.31
CA GLU A 124 -11.63 -10.41 -13.61
C GLU A 124 -13.16 -10.37 -13.56
N TYR A 125 -13.79 -9.19 -13.68
CA TYR A 125 -15.24 -9.05 -13.65
C TYR A 125 -15.92 -9.85 -14.78
N ASN A 126 -15.33 -9.81 -15.97
CA ASN A 126 -15.82 -10.54 -17.15
C ASN A 126 -15.18 -11.93 -17.32
N TYR A 127 -14.45 -12.43 -16.32
CA TYR A 127 -13.68 -13.65 -16.48
C TYR A 127 -14.57 -14.89 -16.27
N THR A 128 -14.87 -15.59 -17.37
CA THR A 128 -15.84 -16.70 -17.43
C THR A 128 -15.20 -18.08 -17.57
N ASP A 129 -13.91 -18.19 -17.89
CA ASP A 129 -13.23 -19.47 -18.02
C ASP A 129 -13.26 -20.24 -16.69
N LYS A 130 -13.82 -21.44 -16.70
CA LYS A 130 -14.08 -22.21 -15.47
C LYS A 130 -12.78 -22.59 -14.75
N HIS A 131 -11.76 -22.96 -15.51
CA HIS A 131 -10.46 -23.37 -14.95
C HIS A 131 -9.73 -22.19 -14.35
N GLY A 132 -9.61 -21.08 -15.07
CA GLY A 132 -8.98 -19.87 -14.56
C GLY A 132 -9.76 -19.25 -13.39
N ARG A 133 -11.10 -19.28 -13.39
CA ARG A 133 -11.93 -18.90 -12.23
C ARG A 133 -11.58 -19.75 -11.02
N PHE A 134 -11.51 -21.06 -11.19
CA PHE A 134 -11.03 -21.96 -10.16
C PHE A 134 -9.63 -21.51 -9.72
N LEU A 135 -8.63 -21.40 -10.60
CA LEU A 135 -7.27 -21.03 -10.20
C LEU A 135 -7.19 -19.69 -9.44
N LEU A 136 -7.96 -18.68 -9.84
CA LEU A 136 -8.07 -17.40 -9.14
C LEU A 136 -8.79 -17.48 -7.79
N GLY A 137 -9.49 -18.58 -7.53
CA GLY A 137 -10.29 -18.77 -6.32
C GLY A 137 -11.62 -18.04 -6.33
N LYS A 138 -12.10 -17.66 -7.53
CA LYS A 138 -13.38 -16.97 -7.71
C LYS A 138 -14.54 -17.83 -7.18
N ILE A 139 -15.50 -17.16 -6.55
CA ILE A 139 -16.73 -17.76 -6.01
C ILE A 139 -17.96 -17.19 -6.74
N GLU A 140 -19.13 -17.73 -6.44
CA GLU A 140 -20.39 -17.19 -6.93
C GLU A 140 -20.86 -15.99 -6.09
N GLU A 141 -20.77 -14.80 -6.66
CA GLU A 141 -21.03 -13.54 -5.97
C GLU A 141 -22.53 -13.16 -6.00
N ARG A 142 -23.35 -13.83 -5.18
CA ARG A 142 -24.81 -13.57 -5.08
C ARG A 142 -25.17 -12.48 -4.06
N GLY A 143 -24.30 -11.49 -3.89
CA GLY A 143 -24.45 -10.46 -2.87
C GLY A 143 -24.56 -11.06 -1.46
N GLY A 144 -25.58 -10.65 -0.68
CA GLY A 144 -25.81 -11.16 0.67
C GLY A 144 -26.16 -12.66 0.76
N ALA A 145 -26.51 -13.30 -0.36
CA ALA A 145 -26.78 -14.73 -0.46
C ALA A 145 -25.55 -15.56 -0.87
N THR A 146 -24.37 -14.93 -0.95
CA THR A 146 -23.12 -15.65 -1.25
C THR A 146 -22.84 -16.69 -0.18
N ASP A 147 -22.60 -17.94 -0.59
CA ASP A 147 -22.18 -19.01 0.32
C ASP A 147 -20.68 -18.90 0.60
N LEU A 148 -20.33 -18.54 1.84
CA LEU A 148 -18.94 -18.34 2.25
C LEU A 148 -18.16 -19.66 2.35
N SER A 149 -18.83 -20.82 2.36
CA SER A 149 -18.16 -22.12 2.38
C SER A 149 -17.42 -22.43 1.06
N GLN A 150 -17.76 -21.73 -0.02
CA GLN A 150 -17.07 -21.82 -1.31
C GLN A 150 -15.66 -21.21 -1.27
N VAL A 151 -15.38 -20.33 -0.30
CA VAL A 151 -14.07 -19.73 -0.16
C VAL A 151 -13.09 -20.79 0.32
N ARG A 152 -12.06 -21.06 -0.47
CA ARG A 152 -10.97 -21.95 -0.07
C ARG A 152 -10.37 -21.47 1.24
N ARG A 153 -10.11 -22.41 2.14
CA ARG A 153 -9.44 -22.16 3.41
C ARG A 153 -7.94 -22.48 3.31
N PRO A 154 -7.10 -22.03 4.26
CA PRO A 154 -5.67 -22.35 4.26
C PRO A 154 -5.34 -23.84 4.10
N GLY A 155 -6.14 -24.74 4.67
CA GLY A 155 -5.97 -26.19 4.61
C GLY A 155 -6.00 -26.75 3.18
N PHE A 156 -6.61 -26.05 2.22
CA PHE A 156 -6.53 -26.41 0.80
C PHE A 156 -5.08 -26.49 0.30
N PHE A 157 -4.21 -25.60 0.80
CA PHE A 157 -2.83 -25.47 0.35
C PHE A 157 -1.87 -26.48 1.02
N ALA A 158 -2.34 -27.35 1.92
CA ALA A 158 -1.55 -28.48 2.42
C ALA A 158 -1.32 -29.56 1.33
N ARG A 159 -2.14 -29.57 0.29
CA ARG A 159 -2.12 -30.58 -0.77
C ARG A 159 -0.87 -30.42 -1.64
N ALA A 160 -0.37 -31.54 -2.17
CA ALA A 160 0.61 -31.50 -3.25
C ALA A 160 -0.02 -30.86 -4.52
N PRO A 161 0.75 -30.10 -5.32
CA PRO A 161 2.17 -29.79 -5.13
C PRO A 161 2.44 -28.61 -4.19
N TYR A 162 1.42 -27.89 -3.72
CA TYR A 162 1.54 -26.60 -3.02
C TYR A 162 2.32 -26.69 -1.70
N ASN A 163 2.00 -27.66 -0.83
CA ASN A 163 2.68 -27.91 0.45
C ASN A 163 2.94 -26.64 1.29
N GLU A 164 1.98 -25.72 1.32
CA GLU A 164 2.21 -24.39 1.92
C GLU A 164 2.06 -24.41 3.45
N PRO A 165 3.01 -23.81 4.20
CA PRO A 165 2.96 -23.76 5.67
C PRO A 165 1.73 -23.04 6.25
N ILE A 166 1.08 -22.18 5.47
CA ILE A 166 -0.13 -21.47 5.87
C ILE A 166 -1.28 -22.41 6.24
N ALA A 167 -1.29 -23.64 5.73
CA ALA A 167 -2.31 -24.63 6.05
C ALA A 167 -2.39 -24.95 7.55
N ALA A 168 -1.29 -24.82 8.28
CA ALA A 168 -1.27 -24.98 9.74
C ALA A 168 -2.03 -23.87 10.51
N SER A 169 -2.50 -22.83 9.82
CA SER A 169 -3.36 -21.79 10.39
C SER A 169 -4.87 -22.05 10.17
N ASP A 170 -5.25 -23.12 9.46
CA ASP A 170 -6.66 -23.39 9.13
C ASP A 170 -7.59 -23.46 10.35
N PRO A 171 -7.22 -24.12 11.47
CA PRO A 171 -8.08 -24.20 12.65
C PRO A 171 -8.40 -22.84 13.29
N ASP A 172 -7.54 -21.85 13.06
CA ASP A 172 -7.66 -20.49 13.60
C ASP A 172 -8.26 -19.50 12.58
N THR A 173 -8.66 -19.99 11.40
CA THR A 173 -9.08 -19.14 10.28
C THR A 173 -10.59 -19.04 10.14
N TYR A 174 -11.07 -17.81 10.02
CA TYR A 174 -12.45 -17.45 9.74
C TYR A 174 -12.55 -16.89 8.32
N ILE A 175 -13.62 -17.21 7.60
CA ILE A 175 -13.93 -16.53 6.35
C ILE A 175 -14.80 -15.33 6.69
N VAL A 176 -14.36 -14.14 6.29
CA VAL A 176 -15.05 -12.89 6.63
C VAL A 176 -15.61 -12.23 5.38
N GLU A 177 -16.75 -11.56 5.52
CA GLU A 177 -17.35 -10.72 4.50
C GLU A 177 -17.80 -9.40 5.12
N PHE A 178 -17.38 -8.29 4.49
CA PHE A 178 -17.72 -6.92 4.82
C PHE A 178 -18.62 -6.32 3.75
N THR A 179 -19.50 -5.41 4.16
CA THR A 179 -20.40 -4.68 3.26
C THR A 179 -19.85 -3.29 3.00
N VAL A 180 -19.59 -2.91 1.75
CA VAL A 180 -19.09 -1.57 1.41
C VAL A 180 -19.94 -0.98 0.27
N PRO A 181 -20.05 0.35 0.16
CA PRO A 181 -20.86 0.95 -0.89
C PRO A 181 -20.22 0.74 -2.28
N VAL A 182 -21.07 0.81 -3.31
CA VAL A 182 -20.60 1.00 -4.70
C VAL A 182 -19.75 2.26 -4.83
N GLU A 183 -18.69 2.19 -5.64
CA GLU A 183 -17.74 3.29 -5.78
C GLU A 183 -18.26 4.44 -6.66
N PRO A 184 -17.59 5.61 -6.66
CA PRO A 184 -17.99 6.72 -7.51
C PRO A 184 -18.10 6.40 -9.00
N TYR A 185 -17.16 5.65 -9.60
CA TYR A 185 -17.27 5.26 -11.00
C TYR A 185 -18.56 4.46 -11.25
N GLU A 186 -18.82 3.44 -10.43
CA GLU A 186 -20.00 2.57 -10.52
C GLU A 186 -21.30 3.38 -10.41
N ARG A 187 -21.36 4.30 -9.44
CA ARG A 187 -22.53 5.16 -9.22
C ARG A 187 -22.75 6.17 -10.33
N ILE A 188 -21.70 6.88 -10.74
CA ILE A 188 -21.78 8.01 -11.67
C ILE A 188 -21.93 7.52 -13.11
N HIS A 189 -21.09 6.59 -13.54
CA HIS A 189 -20.97 6.16 -14.93
C HIS A 189 -21.77 4.90 -15.25
N ARG A 190 -21.93 3.99 -14.28
CA ARG A 190 -22.69 2.73 -14.47
C ARG A 190 -24.10 2.76 -13.89
N LYS A 191 -24.46 3.84 -13.17
CA LYS A 191 -25.75 4.01 -12.47
C LYS A 191 -26.05 2.86 -11.51
N MET A 192 -25.01 2.21 -10.99
CA MET A 192 -25.13 1.16 -9.99
C MET A 192 -25.48 1.79 -8.63
N SER A 193 -26.27 1.06 -7.83
CA SER A 193 -26.67 1.45 -6.48
C SER A 193 -26.51 0.26 -5.53
N GLY A 194 -26.55 0.54 -4.23
CA GLY A 194 -26.43 -0.48 -3.19
C GLY A 194 -24.99 -0.74 -2.75
N ASP A 195 -24.77 -1.97 -2.27
CA ASP A 195 -23.52 -2.39 -1.63
C ASP A 195 -22.87 -3.56 -2.38
N ILE A 196 -21.54 -3.65 -2.26
CA ILE A 196 -20.74 -4.80 -2.66
C ILE A 196 -20.16 -5.50 -1.44
N ARG A 197 -19.52 -6.65 -1.66
CA ARG A 197 -18.97 -7.49 -0.60
C ARG A 197 -17.46 -7.64 -0.75
N ILE A 198 -16.73 -7.33 0.32
CA ILE A 198 -15.29 -7.51 0.43
C ILE A 198 -15.00 -8.69 1.34
N ARG A 199 -14.17 -9.63 0.88
CA ARG A 199 -13.98 -10.92 1.53
C ARG A 199 -12.51 -11.24 1.77
N GLY A 200 -12.27 -12.14 2.71
CA GLY A 200 -10.93 -12.54 3.07
C GLY A 200 -10.87 -13.61 4.14
N TRP A 201 -9.65 -13.83 4.61
CA TRP A 201 -9.35 -14.67 5.77
C TRP A 201 -9.04 -13.80 6.98
N TYR A 202 -9.68 -14.08 8.10
CA TYR A 202 -9.26 -13.60 9.41
C TYR A 202 -8.64 -14.76 10.18
N ILE A 203 -7.33 -14.69 10.40
CA ILE A 203 -6.56 -15.69 11.14
C ILE A 203 -6.35 -15.13 12.55
N ARG A 204 -6.98 -15.75 13.54
CA ARG A 204 -6.95 -15.26 14.92
C ARG A 204 -5.64 -15.65 15.60
N GLY A 205 -4.88 -14.66 16.06
CA GLY A 205 -3.63 -14.86 16.78
C GLY A 205 -3.82 -15.10 18.27
N LYS A 206 -2.78 -15.65 18.90
CA LYS A 206 -2.71 -15.90 20.35
C LYS A 206 -2.35 -14.67 21.19
N GLY A 207 -2.02 -13.55 20.55
CA GLY A 207 -1.48 -12.36 21.18
C GLY A 207 0.04 -12.28 21.08
N VAL A 208 0.53 -11.06 20.89
CA VAL A 208 1.95 -10.73 20.85
C VAL A 208 2.50 -10.73 22.27
N ALA A 209 3.59 -11.46 22.51
CA ALA A 209 4.25 -11.48 23.82
C ALA A 209 4.81 -10.09 24.19
N ASP A 210 4.58 -9.65 25.42
CA ASP A 210 5.04 -8.36 25.94
C ASP A 210 6.44 -8.39 26.60
N GLY A 211 7.06 -9.58 26.64
CA GLY A 211 8.36 -9.82 27.29
C GLY A 211 8.29 -9.89 28.83
N LYS A 212 7.11 -9.76 29.43
CA LYS A 212 6.85 -9.76 30.89
C LYS A 212 5.93 -10.90 31.33
N GLY A 213 5.73 -11.90 30.47
CA GLY A 213 4.82 -13.03 30.71
C GLY A 213 3.38 -12.78 30.29
N GLY A 214 3.06 -11.58 29.76
CA GLY A 214 1.76 -11.25 29.20
C GLY A 214 1.73 -11.30 27.67
N THR A 215 0.52 -11.21 27.12
CA THR A 215 0.30 -11.10 25.68
C THR A 215 -0.71 -10.00 25.36
N LYS A 216 -0.53 -9.31 24.24
CA LYS A 216 -1.48 -8.32 23.72
C LYS A 216 -1.84 -8.65 22.27
N ARG A 217 -3.14 -8.81 21.99
CA ARG A 217 -3.60 -9.00 20.60
C ARG A 217 -3.51 -7.69 19.82
N GLY A 218 -3.14 -7.81 18.55
CA GLY A 218 -3.09 -6.73 17.57
C GLY A 218 -3.43 -7.31 16.20
N LEU A 219 -4.07 -6.51 15.36
CA LEU A 219 -4.57 -6.91 14.06
C LEU A 219 -3.75 -6.26 12.95
N ILE A 220 -3.24 -7.08 12.04
CA ILE A 220 -2.67 -6.62 10.78
C ILE A 220 -3.72 -6.87 9.67
N ILE A 221 -4.21 -5.79 9.06
CA ILE A 221 -5.12 -5.87 7.91
C ILE A 221 -4.29 -5.70 6.64
N HIS A 222 -4.14 -6.77 5.87
CA HIS A 222 -3.36 -6.78 4.63
C HIS A 222 -4.25 -6.59 3.41
N SER A 223 -3.94 -5.55 2.63
CA SER A 223 -4.49 -5.25 1.32
C SER A 223 -3.41 -5.38 0.27
N GLY A 224 -3.58 -6.32 -0.64
CA GLY A 224 -2.53 -6.69 -1.58
C GLY A 224 -2.43 -5.84 -2.84
N GLY A 225 -1.39 -6.08 -3.63
CA GLY A 225 -1.09 -5.37 -4.88
C GLY A 225 -1.92 -5.80 -6.09
N GLY A 226 -1.42 -5.47 -7.29
CA GLY A 226 -2.06 -5.85 -8.55
C GLY A 226 -2.15 -7.37 -8.77
N GLY A 227 -1.32 -8.15 -8.08
CA GLY A 227 -1.24 -9.60 -8.19
C GLY A 227 -1.82 -10.42 -7.04
N ASP A 228 -2.22 -9.76 -5.96
CA ASP A 228 -2.61 -10.50 -4.76
C ASP A 228 -4.07 -10.95 -4.87
N ARG A 229 -4.32 -12.23 -4.59
CA ARG A 229 -5.64 -12.85 -4.40
C ARG A 229 -5.49 -13.92 -3.33
N THR A 230 -6.04 -13.66 -2.16
CA THR A 230 -5.91 -14.43 -0.91
C THR A 230 -5.89 -15.94 -1.15
N VAL A 231 -6.82 -16.41 -1.98
CA VAL A 231 -7.07 -17.85 -2.19
C VAL A 231 -6.74 -18.36 -3.61
N ALA A 232 -6.03 -17.56 -4.40
CA ALA A 232 -5.55 -18.01 -5.71
C ALA A 232 -4.46 -19.07 -5.57
N VAL A 233 -4.45 -20.00 -6.52
CA VAL A 233 -3.40 -21.00 -6.68
C VAL A 233 -2.14 -20.32 -7.21
N ASP A 234 -1.00 -20.66 -6.61
CA ASP A 234 0.35 -20.25 -7.00
C ASP A 234 1.22 -21.51 -6.97
N ASP A 235 1.20 -22.25 -8.07
CA ASP A 235 1.88 -23.53 -8.18
C ASP A 235 3.40 -23.33 -8.04
N PRO A 236 4.10 -24.11 -7.20
CA PRO A 236 5.50 -23.88 -6.97
C PRO A 236 6.40 -24.03 -8.20
N VAL A 237 5.98 -24.76 -9.23
CA VAL A 237 6.73 -24.93 -10.49
C VAL A 237 6.68 -23.67 -11.36
N ASP A 238 5.65 -22.84 -11.18
CA ASP A 238 5.51 -21.57 -11.87
C ASP A 238 6.39 -20.51 -11.20
N VAL A 239 7.21 -19.85 -12.02
CA VAL A 239 8.17 -18.81 -11.60
C VAL A 239 7.86 -17.48 -12.28
N SER A 240 8.20 -16.37 -11.62
CA SER A 240 7.94 -15.01 -12.14
C SER A 240 8.72 -14.69 -13.43
N TYR A 241 9.81 -15.40 -13.68
CA TYR A 241 10.62 -15.28 -14.88
C TYR A 241 11.53 -16.50 -15.01
N VAL A 242 12.07 -16.70 -16.21
CA VAL A 242 13.17 -17.63 -16.48
C VAL A 242 14.35 -16.87 -17.09
N VAL A 243 15.56 -17.37 -16.92
CA VAL A 243 16.74 -16.87 -17.64
C VAL A 243 17.05 -17.86 -18.75
N ASP A 244 17.01 -17.40 -20.00
CA ASP A 244 17.39 -18.22 -21.14
C ASP A 244 18.88 -18.62 -21.00
N PRO A 245 19.20 -19.92 -20.92
CA PRO A 245 20.57 -20.37 -20.69
C PRO A 245 21.51 -20.08 -21.87
N LYS A 246 21.00 -19.87 -23.08
CA LYS A 246 21.80 -19.57 -24.28
C LYS A 246 22.09 -18.09 -24.42
N THR A 247 21.08 -17.25 -24.20
CA THR A 247 21.18 -15.80 -24.43
C THR A 247 21.47 -15.01 -23.15
N GLY A 248 21.21 -15.60 -21.98
CA GLY A 248 21.26 -14.92 -20.69
C GLY A 248 20.10 -13.93 -20.48
N ILE A 249 19.14 -13.87 -21.41
CA ILE A 249 18.01 -12.95 -21.36
C ILE A 249 17.01 -13.43 -20.30
N THR A 250 16.58 -12.51 -19.44
CA THR A 250 15.49 -12.76 -18.51
C THR A 250 14.16 -12.58 -19.21
N ILE A 251 13.33 -13.62 -19.20
CA ILE A 251 12.00 -13.66 -19.82
C ILE A 251 10.96 -13.65 -18.69
N PRO A 252 10.23 -12.53 -18.49
CA PRO A 252 9.17 -12.43 -17.50
C PRO A 252 8.00 -13.37 -17.81
N ASN A 253 7.37 -13.88 -16.77
CA ASN A 253 6.13 -14.64 -16.84
C ASN A 253 4.99 -13.81 -16.25
N ASP A 254 4.35 -13.01 -17.10
CA ASP A 254 3.32 -12.04 -16.70
C ASP A 254 1.89 -12.52 -17.10
N ASP A 255 1.76 -13.68 -17.76
CA ASP A 255 0.50 -14.18 -18.32
C ASP A 255 -0.24 -15.10 -17.36
N TRP A 256 -1.05 -14.49 -16.50
CA TRP A 256 -1.88 -15.20 -15.51
C TRP A 256 -3.39 -14.91 -15.73
N PRO A 257 -4.29 -15.86 -15.40
CA PRO A 257 -4.00 -17.24 -14.99
C PRO A 257 -3.45 -18.10 -16.15
N ASN A 258 -2.69 -19.15 -15.83
CA ASN A 258 -2.17 -20.13 -16.79
C ASN A 258 -2.75 -21.53 -16.53
N ALA A 259 -2.06 -22.61 -16.95
CA ALA A 259 -2.51 -23.98 -16.73
C ALA A 259 -2.60 -24.40 -15.25
N THR A 260 -1.74 -23.87 -14.38
CA THR A 260 -1.55 -24.36 -13.00
C THR A 260 -1.70 -23.27 -11.94
N THR A 261 -1.54 -22.01 -12.32
CA THR A 261 -1.51 -20.86 -11.40
C THR A 261 -2.54 -19.81 -11.77
N GLY A 262 -3.25 -19.33 -10.75
CA GLY A 262 -4.21 -18.24 -10.87
C GLY A 262 -3.51 -16.89 -10.93
N PHE A 263 -2.58 -16.69 -9.99
CA PHE A 263 -1.69 -15.53 -9.97
C PHE A 263 -0.43 -15.85 -9.17
N GLN A 264 0.73 -15.42 -9.66
CA GLN A 264 2.03 -15.69 -9.04
C GLN A 264 2.32 -14.76 -7.85
N GLY A 265 2.96 -15.30 -6.81
CA GLY A 265 3.48 -14.56 -5.65
C GLY A 265 2.62 -14.72 -4.40
N GLN A 266 1.40 -15.23 -4.54
CA GLN A 266 0.47 -15.40 -3.44
C GLN A 266 0.98 -16.39 -2.38
N ARG A 267 1.73 -17.45 -2.76
CA ARG A 267 2.33 -18.38 -1.79
C ARG A 267 3.33 -17.68 -0.87
N LYS A 268 4.04 -16.68 -1.40
CA LYS A 268 5.03 -15.90 -0.64
C LYS A 268 4.35 -14.96 0.35
N TRP A 269 3.24 -14.33 -0.02
CA TRP A 269 2.43 -13.57 0.92
C TRP A 269 1.78 -14.44 1.99
N ARG A 270 1.23 -15.61 1.63
CA ARG A 270 0.70 -16.57 2.61
C ARG A 270 1.76 -17.03 3.61
N ALA A 271 3.01 -17.22 3.18
CA ALA A 271 4.11 -17.49 4.10
C ALA A 271 4.33 -16.33 5.10
N THR A 272 4.37 -15.08 4.63
CA THR A 272 4.46 -13.90 5.51
C THR A 272 3.29 -13.78 6.48
N TRP A 273 2.05 -14.05 6.04
CA TRP A 273 0.88 -14.06 6.92
C TRP A 273 0.96 -15.16 7.99
N ARG A 274 1.51 -16.34 7.63
CA ARG A 274 1.79 -17.40 8.60
C ARG A 274 2.81 -16.95 9.64
N GLU A 275 3.87 -16.24 9.24
CA GLU A 275 4.87 -15.71 10.17
C GLU A 275 4.29 -14.66 11.12
N TRP A 276 3.44 -13.75 10.62
CA TRP A 276 2.71 -12.81 11.48
C TRP A 276 1.78 -13.52 12.45
N HIS A 277 1.01 -14.51 11.98
CA HIS A 277 0.15 -15.31 12.83
C HIS A 277 0.96 -16.06 13.91
N ALA A 278 2.06 -16.69 13.53
CA ALA A 278 2.95 -17.38 14.46
C ALA A 278 3.60 -16.43 15.48
N ALA A 279 3.81 -15.16 15.12
CA ALA A 279 4.27 -14.11 16.04
C ALA A 279 3.18 -13.59 17.00
N GLY A 280 1.95 -14.11 16.89
CA GLY A 280 0.83 -13.83 17.80
C GLY A 280 -0.15 -12.77 17.30
N PHE A 281 0.07 -12.18 16.12
CA PHE A 281 -0.86 -11.22 15.54
C PHE A 281 -2.11 -11.91 15.00
N ASP A 282 -3.23 -11.21 15.09
CA ASP A 282 -4.33 -11.47 14.19
C ASP A 282 -3.96 -10.97 12.79
N VAL A 283 -4.37 -11.71 11.76
CA VAL A 283 -4.12 -11.34 10.37
C VAL A 283 -5.44 -11.36 9.61
N LEU A 284 -5.80 -10.21 9.03
CA LEU A 284 -6.91 -10.10 8.08
C LEU A 284 -6.35 -9.88 6.68
N ALA A 285 -6.32 -10.94 5.86
CA ALA A 285 -5.96 -10.86 4.45
C ALA A 285 -7.22 -10.66 3.61
N LEU A 286 -7.32 -9.52 2.91
CA LEU A 286 -8.48 -9.16 2.10
C LEU A 286 -8.17 -9.13 0.61
N ASP A 287 -9.11 -9.64 -0.17
CA ASP A 287 -9.15 -9.32 -1.59
C ASP A 287 -9.81 -7.96 -1.78
N ARG A 288 -9.19 -7.11 -2.59
CA ARG A 288 -9.71 -5.78 -2.89
C ARG A 288 -10.98 -5.90 -3.74
N ARG A 289 -11.80 -4.84 -3.77
CA ARG A 289 -12.96 -4.79 -4.68
C ARG A 289 -12.58 -5.19 -6.11
N GLY A 290 -13.45 -5.97 -6.74
CA GLY A 290 -13.34 -6.44 -8.12
C GLY A 290 -12.41 -7.64 -8.36
N ILE A 291 -11.58 -8.06 -7.40
CA ILE A 291 -10.61 -9.15 -7.61
C ILE A 291 -10.79 -10.32 -6.64
N GLY A 292 -10.35 -11.51 -7.06
CA GLY A 292 -10.35 -12.71 -6.23
C GLY A 292 -11.75 -13.03 -5.69
N ILE A 293 -11.88 -13.26 -4.39
CA ILE A 293 -13.17 -13.59 -3.75
C ILE A 293 -14.05 -12.38 -3.45
N SER A 294 -13.56 -11.16 -3.65
CA SER A 294 -14.32 -9.94 -3.44
C SER A 294 -15.07 -9.51 -4.70
N GLY A 295 -16.25 -8.94 -4.49
CA GLY A 295 -17.02 -8.38 -5.59
C GLY A 295 -16.66 -6.94 -5.91
N GLY A 296 -17.28 -6.41 -6.96
CA GLY A 296 -17.06 -5.05 -7.47
C GLY A 296 -16.84 -5.03 -8.99
N PHE A 297 -17.09 -3.90 -9.60
CA PHE A 297 -16.94 -3.68 -11.05
C PHE A 297 -15.53 -3.25 -11.43
N SER A 298 -14.83 -2.57 -10.52
CA SER A 298 -13.51 -1.99 -10.73
C SER A 298 -12.57 -2.33 -9.59
N ASP A 299 -11.29 -2.51 -9.92
CA ASP A 299 -10.20 -2.80 -8.98
C ASP A 299 -9.15 -1.66 -8.94
N THR A 300 -9.45 -0.52 -9.57
CA THR A 300 -8.49 0.56 -9.83
C THR A 300 -8.69 1.80 -8.97
N ASN A 301 -9.80 1.98 -8.26
CA ASN A 301 -9.93 3.14 -7.37
C ASN A 301 -9.32 2.85 -5.99
N THR A 302 -8.06 3.26 -5.81
CA THR A 302 -7.30 2.99 -4.58
C THR A 302 -7.72 3.90 -3.43
N LEU A 303 -8.25 5.11 -3.71
CA LEU A 303 -8.88 5.96 -2.70
C LEU A 303 -10.10 5.28 -2.08
N GLN A 304 -10.97 4.73 -2.92
CA GLN A 304 -12.11 3.96 -2.44
C GLN A 304 -11.69 2.68 -1.73
N GLN A 305 -10.67 1.96 -2.22
CA GLN A 305 -10.12 0.80 -1.50
C GLN A 305 -9.61 1.17 -0.10
N GLY A 306 -9.01 2.35 0.08
CA GLY A 306 -8.66 2.87 1.40
C GLY A 306 -9.88 3.13 2.29
N SER A 307 -11.00 3.58 1.71
CA SER A 307 -12.27 3.70 2.43
C SER A 307 -12.82 2.33 2.84
N ASP A 308 -12.70 1.31 1.99
CA ASP A 308 -13.13 -0.06 2.29
C ASP A 308 -12.37 -0.64 3.49
N LEU A 309 -11.08 -0.33 3.64
CA LEU A 309 -10.29 -0.74 4.80
C LEU A 309 -10.79 -0.10 6.10
N LEU A 310 -11.14 1.19 6.07
CA LEU A 310 -11.68 1.89 7.22
C LEU A 310 -13.09 1.40 7.57
N ASP A 311 -13.89 1.08 6.56
CA ASP A 311 -15.22 0.50 6.74
C ASP A 311 -15.10 -0.92 7.32
N ALA A 312 -14.12 -1.72 6.90
CA ALA A 312 -13.84 -3.02 7.52
C ALA A 312 -13.46 -2.90 9.01
N VAL A 313 -12.64 -1.90 9.38
CA VAL A 313 -12.32 -1.61 10.80
C VAL A 313 -13.59 -1.23 11.58
N GLU A 314 -14.44 -0.38 11.02
CA GLU A 314 -15.70 -0.01 11.66
C GLU A 314 -16.65 -1.21 11.83
N GLN A 315 -16.69 -2.13 10.88
CA GLN A 315 -17.51 -3.33 10.94
C GLN A 315 -16.95 -4.36 11.93
N LEU A 316 -15.63 -4.50 12.04
CA LEU A 316 -15.00 -5.27 13.12
C LEU A 316 -15.32 -4.69 14.50
N ARG A 317 -15.62 -3.38 14.56
CA ARG A 317 -16.03 -2.71 15.80
C ARG A 317 -17.50 -2.94 16.14
N THR A 318 -18.39 -2.80 15.15
CA THR A 318 -19.84 -2.65 15.32
C THR A 318 -20.66 -3.86 14.87
N GLY A 319 -20.08 -4.76 14.07
CA GLY A 319 -20.74 -5.88 13.42
C GLY A 319 -21.66 -5.51 12.25
N LYS A 320 -21.98 -4.23 12.05
CA LYS A 320 -22.95 -3.80 11.03
C LYS A 320 -22.49 -4.19 9.63
N GLY A 321 -23.22 -5.06 8.93
CA GLY A 321 -22.85 -5.50 7.58
C GLY A 321 -21.77 -6.59 7.54
N MET A 322 -21.42 -7.17 8.69
CA MET A 322 -20.42 -8.23 8.78
C MET A 322 -21.06 -9.62 8.77
N ARG A 323 -20.46 -10.54 8.02
CA ARG A 323 -20.72 -11.99 8.07
C ARG A 323 -19.41 -12.74 8.30
N VAL A 324 -19.48 -13.81 9.08
CA VAL A 324 -18.32 -14.64 9.43
C VAL A 324 -18.70 -16.10 9.37
N LEU A 325 -17.98 -16.88 8.57
CA LEU A 325 -17.99 -18.34 8.65
C LEU A 325 -16.85 -18.78 9.57
N THR A 326 -17.20 -19.41 10.69
CA THR A 326 -16.25 -19.88 11.69
C THR A 326 -15.49 -21.13 11.24
N PRO A 327 -14.36 -21.49 11.90
CA PRO A 327 -13.63 -22.73 11.59
C PRO A 327 -14.47 -24.00 11.64
N ASP A 328 -15.46 -24.07 12.54
CA ASP A 328 -16.43 -25.17 12.68
C ASP A 328 -17.57 -25.12 11.65
N GLY A 329 -17.53 -24.20 10.67
CA GLY A 329 -18.50 -24.13 9.58
C GLY A 329 -19.79 -23.39 9.91
N ARG A 330 -19.87 -22.70 11.05
CA ARG A 330 -21.05 -21.94 11.46
C ARG A 330 -21.03 -20.52 10.90
N LEU A 331 -22.07 -20.14 10.18
CA LEU A 331 -22.25 -18.77 9.72
C LEU A 331 -22.82 -17.90 10.84
N THR A 332 -22.19 -16.76 11.10
CA THR A 332 -22.61 -15.75 12.06
C THR A 332 -22.70 -14.38 11.40
N LEU A 333 -23.53 -13.49 11.95
CA LEU A 333 -23.79 -12.16 11.39
C LEU A 333 -23.72 -11.11 12.49
N GLY A 334 -23.45 -9.85 12.12
CA GLY A 334 -23.63 -8.74 13.04
C GLY A 334 -22.69 -8.81 14.25
N ASN A 335 -23.24 -8.51 15.42
CA ASN A 335 -22.52 -8.60 16.69
C ASN A 335 -22.02 -10.02 16.99
N ALA A 336 -22.75 -11.07 16.57
CA ALA A 336 -22.32 -12.45 16.76
C ALA A 336 -21.07 -12.79 15.93
N ALA A 337 -20.97 -12.22 14.72
CA ALA A 337 -19.77 -12.34 13.89
C ALA A 337 -18.55 -11.66 14.56
N VAL A 338 -18.74 -10.48 15.14
CA VAL A 338 -17.67 -9.79 15.88
C VAL A 338 -17.26 -10.56 17.13
N ALA A 339 -18.23 -11.06 17.90
CA ALA A 339 -17.96 -11.88 19.09
C ALA A 339 -17.17 -13.15 18.73
N ALA A 340 -17.49 -13.80 17.61
CA ALA A 340 -16.78 -14.97 17.12
C ALA A 340 -15.29 -14.69 16.82
N LEU A 341 -14.95 -13.53 16.27
CA LEU A 341 -13.55 -13.15 15.98
C LEU A 341 -12.80 -12.66 17.23
N ARG A 342 -13.47 -11.86 18.06
CA ARG A 342 -12.86 -11.30 19.27
C ARG A 342 -12.60 -12.37 20.33
N GLY A 343 -13.49 -13.36 20.46
CA GLY A 343 -13.47 -14.23 21.63
C GLY A 343 -13.51 -13.38 22.91
N ASP A 344 -12.62 -13.68 23.84
CA ASP A 344 -12.57 -13.01 25.15
C ASP A 344 -11.84 -11.65 25.15
N ALA A 345 -11.46 -11.11 23.99
CA ALA A 345 -10.74 -9.83 23.91
C ALA A 345 -11.63 -8.67 24.42
N PRO A 346 -11.25 -7.98 25.51
CA PRO A 346 -12.13 -7.01 26.20
C PRO A 346 -12.22 -5.64 25.50
N ALA A 347 -11.35 -5.35 24.53
CA ALA A 347 -11.24 -4.06 23.86
C ALA A 347 -11.01 -4.20 22.35
N PRO A 348 -11.28 -3.15 21.54
CA PRO A 348 -10.84 -3.08 20.15
C PRO A 348 -9.32 -3.29 20.04
N LEU A 349 -8.91 -4.09 19.05
CA LEU A 349 -7.51 -4.42 18.83
C LEU A 349 -6.77 -3.20 18.21
N PRO A 350 -5.50 -2.94 18.58
CA PRO A 350 -4.65 -2.08 17.77
C PRO A 350 -4.56 -2.62 16.33
N VAL A 351 -4.80 -1.76 15.35
CA VAL A 351 -4.86 -2.08 13.92
C VAL A 351 -3.66 -1.49 13.19
N ILE A 352 -2.97 -2.33 12.43
CA ILE A 352 -1.94 -1.92 11.49
C ILE A 352 -2.44 -2.22 10.07
N PHE A 353 -2.45 -1.21 9.20
CA PHE A 353 -2.72 -1.45 7.78
C PHE A 353 -1.46 -1.91 7.07
N SER A 354 -1.48 -3.09 6.49
CA SER A 354 -0.43 -3.59 5.61
C SER A 354 -0.86 -3.46 4.15
N GLY A 355 0.02 -2.88 3.33
CA GLY A 355 -0.17 -2.74 1.89
C GLY A 355 1.04 -3.25 1.13
N SER A 356 0.81 -3.91 0.00
CA SER A 356 1.87 -4.23 -0.97
C SER A 356 1.57 -3.60 -2.33
N SER A 357 2.57 -2.98 -3.00
CA SER A 357 2.37 -2.36 -4.31
C SER A 357 1.13 -1.44 -4.33
N ARG A 358 0.13 -1.72 -5.17
CA ARG A 358 -1.15 -0.97 -5.19
C ARG A 358 -1.84 -0.91 -3.81
N GLY A 359 -1.71 -1.95 -3.00
CA GLY A 359 -2.20 -1.98 -1.64
C GLY A 359 -1.61 -0.89 -0.76
N THR A 360 -0.38 -0.42 -1.00
CA THR A 360 0.19 0.72 -0.25
C THR A 360 -0.56 2.02 -0.53
N MET A 361 -1.14 2.17 -1.72
CA MET A 361 -1.96 3.34 -2.05
C MET A 361 -3.26 3.32 -1.24
N ALA A 362 -3.93 2.17 -1.19
CA ALA A 362 -5.14 1.98 -0.39
C ALA A 362 -4.87 2.18 1.11
N SER A 363 -3.84 1.51 1.66
CA SER A 363 -3.43 1.69 3.06
C SER A 363 -3.01 3.13 3.36
N GLY A 364 -2.29 3.79 2.44
CA GLY A 364 -1.88 5.18 2.60
C GLY A 364 -3.05 6.16 2.58
N PHE A 365 -4.04 5.96 1.69
CA PHE A 365 -5.28 6.73 1.71
C PHE A 365 -6.10 6.49 2.98
N ALA A 366 -6.16 5.25 3.48
CA ALA A 366 -6.81 4.93 4.75
C ALA A 366 -6.15 5.69 5.91
N MET A 367 -4.82 5.72 5.96
CA MET A 367 -4.06 6.47 6.97
C MET A 367 -4.26 7.98 6.83
N ALA A 368 -4.18 8.54 5.62
CA ALA A 368 -4.43 9.96 5.37
C ALA A 368 -5.85 10.39 5.82
N ALA A 369 -6.85 9.59 5.47
CA ALA A 369 -8.24 9.77 5.85
C ALA A 369 -8.48 9.65 7.37
N ASN A 370 -7.67 8.85 8.06
CA ASN A 370 -7.80 8.67 9.50
C ASN A 370 -7.12 9.78 10.32
N PHE A 371 -5.98 10.30 9.86
CA PHE A 371 -5.12 11.21 10.65
C PHE A 371 -5.09 12.67 10.17
N ASP A 372 -5.35 12.94 8.89
CA ASP A 372 -5.35 14.30 8.34
C ASP A 372 -6.76 14.77 7.94
N LYS A 373 -7.21 14.30 6.77
CA LYS A 373 -8.49 14.64 6.14
C LYS A 373 -8.79 13.61 5.06
N PHE A 374 -10.06 13.48 4.72
CA PHE A 374 -10.49 12.65 3.59
C PHE A 374 -11.05 13.54 2.49
N CYS A 375 -10.43 13.54 1.31
CA CYS A 375 -10.87 14.31 0.16
C CYS A 375 -11.37 13.39 -0.96
N SER A 376 -12.46 13.77 -1.60
CA SER A 376 -13.09 13.00 -2.68
C SER A 376 -12.46 13.29 -4.05
N TYR A 377 -11.20 12.88 -4.22
CA TYR A 377 -10.45 13.05 -5.46
C TYR A 377 -11.02 12.23 -6.63
N ASP A 378 -11.92 11.30 -6.34
CA ASP A 378 -12.68 10.51 -7.30
C ASP A 378 -14.09 11.09 -7.57
N LEU A 379 -14.37 12.34 -7.19
CA LEU A 379 -15.60 13.04 -7.56
C LEU A 379 -15.33 14.23 -8.51
N PRO A 380 -16.35 14.65 -9.30
CA PRO A 380 -16.22 15.81 -10.19
C PRO A 380 -15.80 17.06 -9.43
N LYS A 381 -16.40 17.27 -8.25
CA LYS A 381 -16.00 18.32 -7.30
C LYS A 381 -15.31 17.68 -6.11
N ILE A 382 -14.06 18.09 -5.85
CA ILE A 382 -13.32 17.65 -4.67
C ILE A 382 -13.95 18.30 -3.44
N ALA A 383 -14.37 17.46 -2.49
CA ALA A 383 -14.82 17.87 -1.18
C ALA A 383 -13.96 17.16 -0.13
N CYS A 384 -13.48 17.90 0.86
CA CYS A 384 -12.71 17.35 1.97
C CYS A 384 -13.55 17.37 3.25
N ARG A 385 -13.48 16.27 4.01
CA ARG A 385 -14.05 16.15 5.36
C ARG A 385 -12.94 15.96 6.39
N PRO A 386 -13.21 16.28 7.66
CA PRO A 386 -12.27 16.00 8.75
C PRO A 386 -11.85 14.52 8.81
N ALA A 387 -10.67 14.28 9.36
CA ALA A 387 -10.16 12.95 9.67
C ALA A 387 -11.15 12.09 10.48
N ARG A 388 -11.18 10.77 10.22
CA ARG A 388 -12.01 9.81 10.99
C ARG A 388 -11.57 9.70 12.45
N ARG A 389 -10.26 9.81 12.74
CA ARG A 389 -9.67 9.75 14.09
C ARG A 389 -10.00 8.47 14.85
N ASP A 390 -10.04 7.32 14.18
CA ASP A 390 -10.13 6.04 14.88
C ASP A 390 -8.80 5.80 15.63
N PRO A 391 -8.83 5.74 16.99
CA PRO A 391 -7.63 5.63 17.81
C PRO A 391 -7.04 4.22 17.83
N THR A 392 -7.77 3.22 17.31
CA THR A 392 -7.29 1.83 17.24
C THR A 392 -6.28 1.65 16.13
N ILE A 393 -6.30 2.49 15.10
CA ILE A 393 -5.32 2.47 14.02
C ILE A 393 -4.02 3.04 14.55
N VAL A 394 -2.96 2.22 14.56
CA VAL A 394 -1.69 2.56 15.23
C VAL A 394 -0.50 2.65 14.26
N GLY A 395 -0.66 2.27 13.01
CA GLY A 395 0.42 2.33 12.03
C GLY A 395 0.14 1.70 10.68
N ALA A 396 1.15 1.70 9.83
CA ALA A 396 1.11 1.07 8.51
C ALA A 396 2.40 0.30 8.17
N ILE A 397 2.27 -0.79 7.41
CA ILE A 397 3.37 -1.56 6.80
C ILE A 397 3.22 -1.40 5.29
N LEU A 398 4.14 -0.69 4.64
CA LEU A 398 4.09 -0.37 3.21
C LEU A 398 5.24 -1.06 2.47
N THR A 399 4.91 -2.05 1.64
CA THR A 399 5.90 -2.84 0.89
C THR A 399 5.83 -2.52 -0.60
N ALA A 400 6.96 -2.17 -1.21
CA ALA A 400 7.06 -1.75 -2.61
C ALA A 400 6.10 -0.58 -2.91
N GLU A 401 6.32 0.52 -2.20
CA GLU A 401 5.31 1.55 -1.96
C GLU A 401 5.24 2.65 -3.03
N TYR A 402 4.07 3.31 -3.10
CA TYR A 402 3.73 4.46 -3.96
C TYR A 402 3.31 5.70 -3.15
N SER A 403 3.53 5.67 -1.84
CA SER A 403 2.99 6.59 -0.85
C SER A 403 3.60 8.00 -0.88
N SER A 404 4.75 8.19 -1.52
CA SER A 404 5.38 9.49 -1.76
C SER A 404 4.73 10.29 -2.92
N GLY A 405 3.96 9.63 -3.79
CA GLY A 405 3.18 10.28 -4.85
C GLY A 405 3.95 10.61 -6.14
N ALA A 406 3.27 11.29 -7.06
CA ALA A 406 3.77 11.56 -8.41
C ALA A 406 5.01 12.49 -8.49
N GLY A 407 5.44 13.10 -7.38
CA GLY A 407 6.65 13.92 -7.33
C GLY A 407 7.94 13.11 -7.34
N TYR A 408 7.87 11.82 -7.02
CA TYR A 408 9.03 10.96 -6.81
C TYR A 408 9.19 9.88 -7.89
N LEU A 409 8.59 10.09 -9.07
CA LEU A 409 8.76 9.17 -10.20
C LEU A 409 10.24 8.87 -10.48
N PRO A 410 10.60 7.60 -10.75
CA PRO A 410 11.94 7.24 -11.17
C PRO A 410 12.42 8.06 -12.37
N LEU A 411 13.68 8.50 -12.33
CA LEU A 411 14.38 9.23 -13.38
C LEU A 411 14.46 8.38 -14.65
N GLU A 412 14.93 7.15 -14.51
CA GLU A 412 14.98 6.17 -15.58
C GLU A 412 13.65 5.41 -15.69
N THR A 413 13.13 5.28 -16.90
CA THR A 413 11.92 4.50 -17.21
C THR A 413 12.19 3.57 -18.39
N ALA A 414 11.67 2.35 -18.32
CA ALA A 414 11.65 1.37 -19.41
C ALA A 414 10.32 1.45 -20.17
N PRO A 415 10.26 0.97 -21.43
CA PRO A 415 9.00 0.78 -22.15
C PRO A 415 7.96 -0.03 -21.35
N LYS A 416 8.42 -0.97 -20.51
CA LYS A 416 7.57 -1.74 -19.61
C LYS A 416 6.86 -0.86 -18.56
N ASP A 417 7.52 0.17 -18.06
CA ASP A 417 6.96 1.10 -17.07
C ASP A 417 5.84 1.96 -17.66
N ASP A 418 6.02 2.40 -18.91
CA ASP A 418 5.02 3.15 -19.68
C ASP A 418 3.74 2.31 -19.84
N GLY A 419 3.86 0.98 -20.01
CA GLY A 419 2.71 0.07 -20.06
C GLY A 419 2.05 -0.26 -18.70
N ARG A 420 2.83 -0.24 -17.61
CA ARG A 420 2.38 -0.67 -16.26
C ARG A 420 1.83 0.45 -15.39
N GLY A 421 2.23 1.70 -15.62
CA GLY A 421 1.96 2.81 -14.69
C GLY A 421 2.44 4.15 -15.25
N PRO A 422 1.97 4.48 -16.47
CA PRO A 422 2.46 5.44 -17.46
C PRO A 422 3.92 5.87 -17.50
N GLY A 423 4.83 5.21 -16.78
CA GLY A 423 6.22 5.63 -16.59
C GLY A 423 6.34 7.14 -16.44
N ARG A 424 6.78 7.78 -17.53
CA ARG A 424 7.01 9.23 -17.63
C ARG A 424 5.75 10.13 -17.60
N ASP A 425 4.58 9.61 -17.93
CA ASP A 425 3.31 10.34 -18.08
C ASP A 425 2.39 10.17 -16.85
N ARG A 426 2.90 9.64 -15.71
CA ARG A 426 2.05 9.27 -14.56
C ARG A 426 1.23 10.43 -14.02
N SER A 427 1.79 11.65 -13.94
CA SER A 427 1.08 12.86 -13.51
C SER A 427 -0.13 13.18 -14.38
N LEU A 428 0.03 13.09 -15.71
CA LEU A 428 -1.06 13.32 -16.67
C LEU A 428 -2.12 12.21 -16.60
N PHE A 429 -1.68 10.97 -16.46
CA PHE A 429 -2.57 9.84 -16.32
C PHE A 429 -3.42 9.90 -15.04
N ILE A 430 -2.85 10.36 -13.91
CA ILE A 430 -3.60 10.58 -12.67
C ILE A 430 -4.74 11.58 -12.92
N GLY A 431 -4.43 12.77 -13.43
CA GLY A 431 -5.44 13.77 -13.75
C GLY A 431 -6.47 13.30 -14.77
N GLY A 432 -6.03 12.49 -15.75
CA GLY A 432 -6.87 11.86 -16.76
C GLY A 432 -7.89 10.89 -16.16
N LEU A 433 -7.47 9.93 -15.34
CA LEU A 433 -8.40 9.00 -14.70
C LEU A 433 -9.38 9.69 -13.75
N GLU A 434 -8.92 10.69 -12.99
CA GLU A 434 -9.79 11.42 -12.07
C GLU A 434 -10.88 12.20 -12.80
N ILE A 435 -10.54 12.84 -13.92
CA ILE A 435 -11.47 13.66 -14.71
C ILE A 435 -12.37 12.81 -15.60
N GLU A 436 -11.79 11.90 -16.38
CA GLU A 436 -12.54 11.14 -17.39
C GLU A 436 -13.33 9.99 -16.77
N HIS A 437 -12.84 9.42 -15.66
CA HIS A 437 -13.41 8.20 -15.09
C HIS A 437 -13.78 8.33 -13.61
N ASN A 438 -13.49 9.42 -12.91
CA ASN A 438 -13.76 9.50 -11.47
C ASN A 438 -13.08 8.35 -10.69
N ILE A 439 -11.82 8.06 -11.06
CA ILE A 439 -11.00 7.01 -10.44
C ILE A 439 -9.68 7.62 -9.99
N VAL A 440 -9.31 7.34 -8.74
CA VAL A 440 -7.97 7.63 -8.22
C VAL A 440 -7.18 6.32 -8.24
N PHE A 441 -6.33 6.14 -9.24
CA PHE A 441 -5.48 4.94 -9.33
C PHE A 441 -4.17 5.12 -8.56
N PHE A 442 -3.30 6.01 -9.05
CA PHE A 442 -2.08 6.39 -8.34
C PHE A 442 -2.35 7.60 -7.45
N PRO A 443 -1.68 7.72 -6.30
CA PRO A 443 -1.81 8.88 -5.45
C PRO A 443 -1.10 10.11 -6.05
N SER A 444 -1.72 11.27 -5.82
CA SER A 444 -1.06 12.57 -5.84
C SER A 444 -0.10 12.70 -4.65
N SER A 445 0.28 13.92 -4.28
CA SER A 445 1.01 14.19 -3.03
C SER A 445 0.17 14.02 -1.75
N ALA A 446 -1.13 13.73 -1.84
CA ALA A 446 -2.04 13.72 -0.68
C ALA A 446 -1.62 12.76 0.44
N ILE A 447 -1.09 11.57 0.09
CA ILE A 447 -0.61 10.60 1.09
C ILE A 447 0.62 11.16 1.79
N LEU A 448 1.65 11.55 1.05
CA LEU A 448 2.90 12.13 1.57
C LEU A 448 2.64 13.35 2.48
N ALA A 449 1.73 14.23 2.07
CA ALA A 449 1.35 15.43 2.81
C ALA A 449 0.71 15.17 4.19
N SER A 450 0.25 13.93 4.42
CA SER A 450 -0.40 13.53 5.69
C SER A 450 0.52 12.81 6.67
N MET A 451 1.70 12.36 6.21
CA MET A 451 2.54 11.42 6.97
C MET A 451 3.12 11.99 8.26
N ASP A 452 3.28 13.31 8.38
CA ASP A 452 3.73 13.95 9.62
C ASP A 452 2.75 13.76 10.80
N LYS A 453 1.53 13.35 10.50
CA LYS A 453 0.46 13.06 11.46
C LYS A 453 0.29 11.57 11.76
N TRP A 454 1.00 10.70 11.03
CA TRP A 454 0.85 9.27 11.23
C TRP A 454 1.58 8.83 12.50
N PRO A 455 0.98 7.93 13.29
CA PRO A 455 1.58 7.49 14.56
C PRO A 455 2.86 6.69 14.36
N SER A 456 2.93 5.87 13.31
CA SER A 456 4.07 5.00 13.02
C SER A 456 3.98 4.47 11.58
N ALA A 457 5.11 4.07 10.98
CA ALA A 457 5.10 3.38 9.70
C ALA A 457 6.35 2.54 9.45
N PHE A 458 6.18 1.41 8.81
CA PHE A 458 7.25 0.56 8.28
C PHE A 458 7.24 0.61 6.77
N PHE A 459 8.41 0.71 6.17
CA PHE A 459 8.61 0.70 4.73
C PHE A 459 9.55 -0.44 4.35
N ALA A 460 9.21 -1.20 3.31
CA ALA A 460 10.14 -2.14 2.70
C ALA A 460 10.11 -2.02 1.18
N ARG A 461 11.27 -2.05 0.52
CA ARG A 461 11.32 -2.01 -0.95
C ARG A 461 12.60 -2.63 -1.51
N GLY A 462 12.54 -3.02 -2.77
CA GLY A 462 13.74 -3.20 -3.56
C GLY A 462 14.37 -1.86 -3.95
N LEU A 463 15.69 -1.84 -4.10
CA LEU A 463 16.42 -0.64 -4.49
C LEU A 463 16.05 -0.15 -5.89
N TRP A 464 15.75 -1.05 -6.84
CA TRP A 464 15.33 -0.70 -8.20
C TRP A 464 13.83 -0.87 -8.45
N CYS A 465 13.04 -0.61 -7.42
CA CYS A 465 11.58 -0.54 -7.50
C CYS A 465 11.09 0.54 -8.48
N TYR A 466 10.18 0.20 -9.39
CA TYR A 466 9.62 1.15 -10.38
C TYR A 466 8.46 2.01 -9.84
N ALA A 467 7.92 1.64 -8.67
CA ALA A 467 6.80 2.36 -8.08
C ALA A 467 7.19 3.79 -7.74
N ASP A 468 8.38 3.97 -7.17
CA ASP A 468 8.85 5.24 -6.67
C ASP A 468 10.38 5.28 -6.54
N SER A 469 10.97 6.47 -6.56
CA SER A 469 12.41 6.63 -6.30
C SER A 469 12.76 6.35 -4.83
N LEU A 470 14.02 6.01 -4.55
CA LEU A 470 14.43 5.72 -3.17
C LEU A 470 14.34 6.98 -2.29
N GLU A 471 14.55 8.16 -2.86
CA GLU A 471 14.37 9.45 -2.21
C GLU A 471 12.93 9.68 -1.74
N GLY A 472 11.93 9.19 -2.48
CA GLY A 472 10.53 9.30 -2.08
C GLY A 472 10.22 8.46 -0.84
N SER A 473 10.73 7.24 -0.77
CA SER A 473 10.66 6.41 0.44
C SER A 473 11.41 7.04 1.62
N MET A 474 12.55 7.70 1.38
CA MET A 474 13.29 8.44 2.42
C MET A 474 12.53 9.65 2.93
N ASP A 475 11.84 10.40 2.05
CA ASP A 475 11.02 11.55 2.44
C ASP A 475 9.79 11.09 3.24
N ALA A 476 9.09 10.06 2.76
CA ALA A 476 8.01 9.41 3.48
C ALA A 476 8.45 8.97 4.89
N TYR A 477 9.59 8.28 4.99
CA TYR A 477 10.19 7.89 6.26
C TYR A 477 10.54 9.09 7.15
N ALA A 478 11.11 10.17 6.61
CA ALA A 478 11.52 11.33 7.38
C ALA A 478 10.34 12.01 8.07
N ARG A 479 9.16 12.02 7.44
CA ARG A 479 7.94 12.67 7.96
C ARG A 479 7.34 11.96 9.16
N ILE A 480 7.46 10.64 9.25
CA ILE A 480 6.93 9.87 10.39
C ILE A 480 7.70 10.22 11.67
N ARG A 481 6.98 10.55 12.75
CA ARG A 481 7.62 10.96 14.03
C ARG A 481 7.70 9.86 15.08
N GLY A 482 6.80 8.89 15.05
CA GLY A 482 6.81 7.75 15.96
C GLY A 482 7.66 6.59 15.44
N PRO A 483 7.45 5.37 15.99
CA PRO A 483 8.19 4.17 15.59
C PRO A 483 8.18 3.99 14.08
N LYS A 484 9.36 3.79 13.49
CA LYS A 484 9.50 3.66 12.04
C LYS A 484 10.73 2.88 11.65
N GLU A 485 10.67 2.28 10.47
CA GLU A 485 11.83 1.63 9.86
C GLU A 485 11.69 1.65 8.33
N LEU A 486 12.82 1.79 7.63
CA LEU A 486 12.90 1.64 6.17
C LEU A 486 13.91 0.53 5.86
N VAL A 487 13.40 -0.57 5.29
CA VAL A 487 14.18 -1.74 4.92
C VAL A 487 14.34 -1.78 3.40
N VAL A 488 15.58 -1.80 2.93
CA VAL A 488 15.90 -1.94 1.50
C VAL A 488 16.48 -3.33 1.20
N VAL A 489 16.24 -3.81 -0.01
CA VAL A 489 16.73 -5.08 -0.56
C VAL A 489 17.37 -4.81 -1.93
N ARG A 490 18.45 -5.52 -2.28
CA ARG A 490 19.01 -5.50 -3.64
C ARG A 490 18.09 -6.32 -4.56
N GLY A 491 16.94 -5.73 -4.88
CA GLY A 491 15.87 -6.36 -5.63
C GLY A 491 14.94 -5.36 -6.33
N PRO A 492 13.97 -5.88 -7.11
CA PRO A 492 13.02 -5.12 -7.92
C PRO A 492 11.82 -4.64 -7.11
N HIS A 493 10.71 -4.32 -7.78
CA HIS A 493 9.47 -3.92 -7.12
C HIS A 493 8.80 -5.09 -6.37
N ALA A 494 8.67 -6.26 -7.02
CA ALA A 494 7.85 -7.34 -6.47
C ALA A 494 8.52 -8.05 -5.28
N PHE A 495 7.96 -7.90 -4.08
CA PHE A 495 8.39 -8.64 -2.87
C PHE A 495 8.49 -10.15 -3.09
N SER A 496 7.55 -10.71 -3.86
CA SER A 496 7.53 -12.15 -4.20
C SER A 496 8.77 -12.60 -4.97
N SER A 497 9.48 -11.70 -5.65
CA SER A 497 10.70 -12.01 -6.40
C SER A 497 11.99 -11.82 -5.60
N PHE A 498 11.91 -11.30 -4.36
CA PHE A 498 13.10 -11.15 -3.53
C PHE A 498 13.68 -12.52 -3.19
N PRO A 499 15.02 -12.62 -3.01
CA PRO A 499 15.65 -13.82 -2.45
C PRO A 499 14.97 -14.25 -1.15
N GLU A 500 14.90 -15.57 -0.91
CA GLU A 500 14.17 -16.11 0.23
C GLU A 500 14.66 -15.58 1.58
N GLU A 501 15.98 -15.53 1.76
CA GLU A 501 16.61 -14.95 2.95
C GLU A 501 16.18 -13.50 3.17
N GLU A 502 16.06 -12.71 2.10
CA GLU A 502 15.65 -11.30 2.18
C GLU A 502 14.15 -11.16 2.44
N ARG A 503 13.30 -12.04 1.89
CA ARG A 503 11.87 -12.08 2.26
C ARG A 503 11.68 -12.40 3.73
N LYS A 504 12.44 -13.38 4.24
CA LYS A 504 12.42 -13.73 5.66
C LYS A 504 12.90 -12.56 6.53
N ARG A 505 14.03 -11.94 6.18
CA ARG A 505 14.57 -10.78 6.89
C ARG A 505 13.55 -9.65 6.94
N VAL A 506 12.94 -9.31 5.80
CA VAL A 506 11.92 -8.25 5.72
C VAL A 506 10.71 -8.60 6.58
N SER A 507 10.22 -9.84 6.54
CA SER A 507 9.11 -10.29 7.38
C SER A 507 9.43 -10.23 8.88
N ASP A 508 10.63 -10.66 9.29
CA ASP A 508 11.10 -10.56 10.66
C ASP A 508 11.15 -9.08 11.13
N ARG A 509 11.54 -8.16 10.25
CA ARG A 509 11.50 -6.71 10.54
C ARG A 509 10.07 -6.15 10.60
N MET A 510 9.15 -6.60 9.74
CA MET A 510 7.73 -6.26 9.83
C MET A 510 7.13 -6.70 11.17
N ILE A 511 7.49 -7.89 11.64
CA ILE A 511 7.10 -8.41 12.97
C ILE A 511 7.68 -7.53 14.07
N ALA A 512 8.98 -7.19 14.03
CA ALA A 512 9.60 -6.33 15.03
C ALA A 512 8.89 -4.96 15.12
N TYR A 513 8.60 -4.33 13.98
CA TYR A 513 7.81 -3.10 13.93
C TYR A 513 6.40 -3.29 14.51
N GLY A 514 5.69 -4.34 14.07
CA GLY A 514 4.34 -4.63 14.55
C GLY A 514 4.31 -4.81 16.06
N ARG A 515 5.32 -5.49 16.63
CA ARG A 515 5.44 -5.71 18.07
C ARG A 515 5.64 -4.39 18.78
N ALA A 516 6.58 -3.57 18.31
CA ALA A 516 6.86 -2.27 18.89
C ALA A 516 5.59 -1.40 18.96
N VAL A 517 4.85 -1.30 17.86
CA VAL A 517 3.67 -0.45 17.78
C VAL A 517 2.50 -1.00 18.60
N VAL A 518 2.20 -2.30 18.54
CA VAL A 518 1.12 -2.91 19.33
C VAL A 518 1.39 -2.78 20.83
N LEU A 519 2.65 -2.93 21.26
CA LEU A 519 3.07 -2.84 22.65
C LEU A 519 3.32 -1.39 23.12
N GLY A 520 3.21 -0.39 22.24
CA GLY A 520 3.42 1.02 22.58
C GLY A 520 4.87 1.39 22.85
N GLN A 521 5.82 0.66 22.28
CA GLN A 521 7.25 0.98 22.31
C GLN A 521 7.53 2.20 21.43
N LYS A 522 8.60 2.94 21.76
CA LYS A 522 8.98 4.17 21.03
C LYS A 522 9.87 3.93 19.81
N GLU A 523 10.54 2.78 19.76
CA GLU A 523 11.51 2.45 18.73
C GLU A 523 11.34 1.00 18.28
N VAL A 524 11.85 0.68 17.10
CA VAL A 524 11.86 -0.68 16.58
C VAL A 524 13.23 -1.31 16.85
N GLU A 525 13.28 -2.30 17.74
CA GLU A 525 14.52 -2.97 18.12
C GLU A 525 15.22 -3.64 16.93
N GLY A 526 16.56 -3.57 16.88
CA GLY A 526 17.38 -4.25 15.87
C GLY A 526 17.36 -3.62 14.47
N GLY A 527 16.84 -2.40 14.34
CA GLY A 527 16.90 -1.64 13.10
C GLY A 527 18.33 -1.27 12.71
N ARG A 528 18.56 -1.02 11.41
CA ARG A 528 19.85 -0.53 10.89
C ARG A 528 19.74 0.98 10.64
N PRO A 529 20.24 1.85 11.54
CA PRO A 529 20.14 3.29 11.35
C PRO A 529 21.01 3.75 10.18
N TRP A 530 20.60 4.86 9.56
CA TRP A 530 21.27 5.48 8.41
C TRP A 530 21.03 6.99 8.46
N ARG A 531 21.97 7.78 7.94
CA ARG A 531 21.92 9.25 7.97
C ARG A 531 21.78 9.89 6.60
N ASP A 532 22.14 9.16 5.54
CA ASP A 532 22.00 9.57 4.15
C ASP A 532 21.61 8.37 3.27
N MET A 533 21.37 8.63 1.98
CA MET A 533 20.98 7.59 1.02
C MET A 533 22.05 6.51 0.84
N LYS A 534 23.35 6.84 0.96
CA LYS A 534 24.44 5.88 0.78
C LYS A 534 24.50 4.92 1.96
N GLU A 535 24.39 5.43 3.18
CA GLU A 535 24.28 4.60 4.39
C GLU A 535 23.04 3.71 4.33
N LEU A 536 21.90 4.22 3.84
CA LEU A 536 20.69 3.41 3.64
C LEU A 536 20.94 2.26 2.66
N VAL A 537 21.53 2.52 1.50
CA VAL A 537 21.89 1.48 0.51
C VAL A 537 22.87 0.47 1.13
N ALA A 538 23.80 0.91 1.97
CA ALA A 538 24.73 0.07 2.70
C ALA A 538 24.05 -0.85 3.73
N THR A 539 22.82 -0.56 4.15
CA THR A 539 22.07 -1.45 5.05
C THR A 539 21.57 -2.73 4.36
N THR A 540 21.64 -2.82 3.03
CA THR A 540 21.28 -4.05 2.30
C THR A 540 22.22 -5.21 2.63
N SER A 541 21.66 -6.42 2.79
CA SER A 541 22.47 -7.63 2.83
C SER A 541 23.18 -7.85 1.49
N ASP A 542 24.28 -8.62 1.51
CA ASP A 542 24.96 -9.03 0.28
C ASP A 542 24.27 -10.22 -0.39
N VAL A 543 22.98 -10.04 -0.67
CA VAL A 543 22.10 -11.00 -1.32
C VAL A 543 21.40 -10.27 -2.44
N TRP A 544 21.54 -10.77 -3.66
CA TRP A 544 21.05 -10.14 -4.88
C TRP A 544 19.86 -10.92 -5.43
N GLU A 545 18.90 -10.20 -6.02
CA GLU A 545 17.92 -10.82 -6.88
C GLU A 545 18.64 -11.64 -7.99
N PRO A 546 18.25 -12.90 -8.25
CA PRO A 546 19.09 -13.86 -8.98
C PRO A 546 19.49 -13.48 -10.41
N SER A 547 18.66 -12.69 -11.11
CA SER A 547 18.98 -12.27 -12.48
C SER A 547 20.01 -11.14 -12.56
N THR A 548 20.21 -10.40 -11.45
CA THR A 548 21.10 -9.23 -11.40
C THR A 548 22.44 -9.58 -10.75
N LYS A 549 23.53 -9.45 -11.51
CA LYS A 549 24.89 -9.76 -11.03
C LYS A 549 25.57 -8.53 -10.41
N PRO A 550 26.41 -8.71 -9.37
CA PRO A 550 27.23 -7.63 -8.82
C PRO A 550 28.14 -7.01 -9.88
N THR A 551 28.20 -5.68 -9.95
CA THR A 551 29.14 -4.94 -10.82
C THR A 551 30.28 -4.39 -9.99
N VAL A 552 31.51 -4.89 -10.18
CA VAL A 552 32.70 -4.43 -9.45
C VAL A 552 33.43 -3.35 -10.26
N VAL A 553 33.78 -2.24 -9.61
CA VAL A 553 34.55 -1.14 -10.20
C VAL A 553 36.02 -1.25 -9.76
N PRO A 554 37.00 -1.03 -10.68
CA PRO A 554 38.43 -1.08 -10.36
C PRO A 554 38.90 -0.20 -9.18
#